data_AF-A0A8U1FAX1-F1
#
_entry.id   AF-A0A8U1FAX1-F1
#
_cell.length_a   1.000
_cell.length_b   1.000
_cell.length_c   1.000
_cell.angle_alpha   90.00
_cell.angle_beta   90.00
_cell.angle_gamma   90.00
#
_symmetry.space_group_name_H-M   'P 1'
#
loop_
_entity.id
_entity.type
_entity.pdbx_description
1 polymer ?
#
loop_
_entity_poly.entity_id
_entity_poly.type
_entity_poly.pdbx_seq_one_letter_code
_entity_poly.pdbx_strand_id
1 'polypeptide(L)'
;MSTSESTPTMSDLHEEGKNAINTPMLPSGTEIHPEDTMLEENAERNMLDPTSRENPKFKDLQRVLIDWINNELEEDRIIVKGLEEDCYDGQVLQKLFEKLSGRKLNVAEVTQSEIGQKQKLQTVLEAVNELLRPHGWSIEWSVDSIHAKNLVAIVYLLVALAMHYLAPIRLPEHVSVQVVVVKKREGILQTSHVTKELTSTTEMMMGRFERDAFDTLLDHAPDKLNVVKKSLITFVNKHLNKLNLEVTELESQFADGVYLVLLMGLLENYFVPLYNFFLTPENFEQKVHNVAFAFELMQDGGLKKPKARPEDVVNLNLKSTLRVLYNLFTNYKNSE
;
A
#
# COMPACT_ATOMS: atom_id res chain seq x y z
N MET A 1 -15.62 -26.08 61.26
CA MET A 1 -14.79 -26.69 60.21
C MET A 1 -14.45 -25.59 59.24
N SER A 2 -13.29 -24.99 59.39
CA SER A 2 -12.81 -23.91 58.54
C SER A 2 -11.94 -24.54 57.47
N THR A 3 -12.42 -24.60 56.23
CA THR A 3 -11.64 -25.06 55.08
C THR A 3 -10.77 -23.91 54.60
N SER A 4 -9.48 -23.96 54.90
CA SER A 4 -8.48 -23.07 54.33
C SER A 4 -8.26 -23.46 52.87
N GLU A 5 -8.71 -22.62 51.93
CA GLU A 5 -8.26 -22.67 50.54
C GLU A 5 -6.80 -22.22 50.50
N SER A 6 -5.89 -23.18 50.36
CA SER A 6 -4.48 -22.95 50.08
C SER A 6 -4.32 -22.49 48.63
N THR A 7 -3.89 -21.24 48.44
CA THR A 7 -3.49 -20.69 47.14
C THR A 7 -2.31 -21.50 46.57
N PRO A 8 -2.39 -21.98 45.31
CA PRO A 8 -1.30 -22.73 44.69
C PRO A 8 -0.06 -21.85 44.56
N THR A 9 1.12 -22.43 44.78
CA THR A 9 2.39 -21.68 44.73
C THR A 9 2.86 -21.53 43.28
N MET A 10 3.71 -20.52 43.00
CA MET A 10 4.28 -20.28 41.65
C MET A 10 4.96 -21.52 41.04
N SER A 11 5.43 -22.45 41.88
CA SER A 11 5.99 -23.73 41.45
C SER A 11 4.92 -24.65 40.85
N ASP A 12 3.75 -24.73 41.47
CA ASP A 12 2.64 -25.60 41.06
C ASP A 12 2.06 -25.11 39.72
N LEU A 13 1.96 -23.79 39.54
CA LEU A 13 1.50 -23.14 38.31
C LEU A 13 2.48 -23.32 37.13
N HIS A 14 3.78 -23.39 37.42
CA HIS A 14 4.82 -23.61 36.41
C HIS A 14 4.87 -25.08 35.94
N GLU A 15 4.50 -26.01 36.83
CA GLU A 15 4.43 -27.44 36.53
C GLU A 15 3.14 -27.79 35.78
N GLU A 16 2.01 -27.14 36.12
CA GLU A 16 0.74 -27.23 35.38
C GLU A 16 0.89 -26.67 33.94
N GLY A 17 1.60 -25.56 33.78
CA GLY A 17 1.93 -24.98 32.47
C GLY A 17 2.83 -25.88 31.60
N LYS A 18 3.73 -26.67 32.20
CA LYS A 18 4.55 -27.66 31.48
C LYS A 18 3.76 -28.91 31.08
N ASN A 19 2.84 -29.36 31.94
CA ASN A 19 2.05 -30.58 31.71
C ASN A 19 0.84 -30.38 30.77
N ALA A 20 0.40 -29.14 30.55
CA ALA A 20 -0.65 -28.84 29.56
C ALA A 20 -0.14 -28.80 28.10
N ILE A 21 1.19 -28.78 27.89
CA ILE A 21 1.80 -28.81 26.56
C ILE A 21 2.02 -30.27 26.14
N ASN A 22 1.08 -30.82 25.37
CA ASN A 22 1.37 -32.01 24.58
C ASN A 22 2.45 -31.68 23.56
N THR A 23 3.70 -32.04 23.90
CA THR A 23 4.87 -31.93 23.03
C THR A 23 4.97 -33.23 22.24
N PRO A 24 4.79 -33.18 20.91
CA PRO A 24 5.99 -33.14 20.09
C PRO A 24 5.81 -32.19 18.88
N MET A 25 6.66 -31.15 18.81
CA MET A 25 6.98 -30.27 17.64
C MET A 25 6.97 -28.77 17.97
N LEU A 26 7.46 -28.33 19.13
CA LEU A 26 8.02 -26.97 19.22
C LEU A 26 9.49 -27.00 18.77
N PRO A 27 9.94 -26.10 17.87
CA PRO A 27 11.34 -25.75 17.77
C PRO A 27 11.78 -25.18 19.12
N SER A 28 12.87 -25.70 19.67
CA SER A 28 13.43 -25.22 20.94
C SER A 28 13.78 -23.73 20.82
N GLY A 29 13.07 -22.84 21.51
CA GLY A 29 13.43 -21.41 21.58
C GLY A 29 12.28 -20.40 21.63
N THR A 30 11.01 -20.80 21.51
CA THR A 30 9.90 -19.85 21.68
C THR A 30 9.69 -19.55 23.17
N GLU A 31 10.34 -18.49 23.69
CA GLU A 31 9.95 -17.89 24.96
C GLU A 31 8.57 -17.23 24.79
N ILE A 32 7.52 -17.95 25.17
CA ILE A 32 6.16 -17.40 25.26
C ILE A 32 6.13 -16.57 26.55
N HIS A 33 5.94 -15.25 26.44
CA HIS A 33 5.93 -14.37 27.61
C HIS A 33 4.70 -14.72 28.50
N PRO A 34 4.75 -14.58 29.84
CA PRO A 34 3.63 -14.97 30.71
C PRO A 34 2.29 -14.29 30.34
N GLU A 35 2.32 -13.05 29.87
CA GLU A 35 1.15 -12.33 29.35
C GLU A 35 0.58 -12.90 28.04
N ASP A 36 1.38 -13.65 27.28
CA ASP A 36 0.95 -14.34 26.05
C ASP A 36 0.20 -15.64 26.33
N THR A 37 0.22 -16.13 27.59
CA THR A 37 -0.52 -17.33 28.01
C THR A 37 -1.89 -17.03 28.63
N MET A 38 -2.18 -15.77 28.98
CA MET A 38 -3.42 -15.35 29.62
C MET A 38 -4.51 -14.96 28.61
N LEU A 39 -4.96 -15.92 27.80
CA LEU A 39 -6.11 -15.73 26.92
C LEU A 39 -7.43 -16.01 27.66
N GLU A 40 -8.42 -15.15 27.46
CA GLU A 40 -9.81 -15.40 27.86
C GLU A 40 -10.41 -16.57 27.05
N GLU A 41 -11.45 -17.21 27.58
CA GLU A 41 -12.12 -18.33 26.89
C GLU A 41 -12.65 -17.88 25.52
N ASN A 42 -12.26 -18.58 24.45
CA ASN A 42 -12.51 -18.22 23.04
C ASN A 42 -11.74 -17.02 22.47
N ALA A 43 -10.88 -16.37 23.25
CA ALA A 43 -10.00 -15.32 22.74
C ALA A 43 -8.97 -15.90 21.77
N GLU A 44 -8.63 -15.11 20.76
CA GLU A 44 -7.67 -15.44 19.71
C GLU A 44 -6.60 -14.37 19.65
N ARG A 45 -5.34 -14.79 19.60
CA ARG A 45 -4.19 -13.88 19.42
C ARG A 45 -3.34 -14.36 18.27
N ASN A 46 -2.94 -13.39 17.44
CA ASN A 46 -2.19 -13.61 16.22
C ASN A 46 -0.80 -13.01 16.40
N MET A 47 0.24 -13.85 16.34
CA MET A 47 1.64 -13.46 16.51
C MET A 47 2.41 -13.74 15.22
N LEU A 48 3.30 -12.84 14.84
CA LEU A 48 4.17 -13.08 13.69
C LEU A 48 5.16 -14.20 14.00
N ASP A 49 5.27 -15.19 13.11
CA ASP A 49 6.25 -16.26 13.26
C ASP A 49 7.68 -15.68 13.18
N PRO A 50 8.61 -16.06 14.09
CA PRO A 50 9.98 -15.54 14.09
C PRO A 50 10.72 -15.71 12.76
N THR A 51 10.49 -16.81 12.04
CA THR A 51 11.12 -17.04 10.73
C THR A 51 10.61 -16.05 9.67
N SER A 52 9.34 -15.64 9.77
CA SER A 52 8.76 -14.63 8.90
C SER A 52 9.22 -13.22 9.26
N ARG A 53 9.52 -12.95 10.55
CA ARG A 53 10.12 -11.69 11.01
C ARG A 53 11.51 -11.47 10.42
N GLU A 54 12.27 -12.54 10.23
CA GLU A 54 13.59 -12.53 9.60
C GLU A 54 13.58 -12.55 8.06
N ASN A 55 12.40 -12.67 7.44
CA ASN A 55 12.28 -12.73 5.98
C ASN A 55 12.79 -11.42 5.31
N PRO A 56 13.79 -11.48 4.40
CA PRO A 56 14.33 -10.29 3.75
C PRO A 56 13.30 -9.47 2.97
N LYS A 57 12.36 -10.12 2.29
CA LYS A 57 11.29 -9.42 1.54
C LYS A 57 10.34 -8.67 2.48
N PHE A 58 10.04 -9.27 3.64
CA PHE A 58 9.19 -8.63 4.63
C PHE A 58 9.89 -7.45 5.31
N LYS A 59 11.20 -7.56 5.57
CA LYS A 59 12.03 -6.44 6.04
C LYS A 59 12.10 -5.30 5.01
N ASP A 60 12.24 -5.63 3.72
CA ASP A 60 12.24 -4.64 2.65
C ASP A 60 10.88 -3.94 2.53
N LEU A 61 9.77 -4.66 2.65
CA LEU A 61 8.43 -4.08 2.68
C LEU A 61 8.27 -3.09 3.84
N GLN A 62 8.71 -3.46 5.05
CA GLN A 62 8.69 -2.57 6.21
C GLN A 62 9.53 -1.31 5.95
N ARG A 63 10.73 -1.46 5.39
CA ARG A 63 11.61 -0.35 5.05
C ARG A 63 10.95 0.61 4.06
N VAL A 64 10.39 0.10 2.96
CA VAL A 64 9.69 0.90 1.95
C VAL A 64 8.52 1.68 2.56
N LEU A 65 7.75 1.06 3.46
CA LEU A 65 6.65 1.72 4.16
C LEU A 65 7.14 2.80 5.14
N ILE A 66 8.24 2.55 5.86
CA ILE A 66 8.86 3.55 6.74
C ILE A 66 9.38 4.74 5.93
N ASP A 67 10.13 4.49 4.85
CA ASP A 67 10.66 5.52 3.96
C ASP A 67 9.51 6.37 3.39
N TRP A 68 8.42 5.73 2.97
CA TRP A 68 7.22 6.42 2.51
C TRP A 68 6.61 7.35 3.57
N ILE A 69 6.33 6.83 4.76
CA ILE A 69 5.70 7.62 5.84
C ILE A 69 6.57 8.81 6.21
N ASN A 70 7.89 8.60 6.29
CA ASN A 70 8.85 9.66 6.60
C ASN A 70 8.85 10.75 5.52
N ASN A 71 8.78 10.39 4.24
CA ASN A 71 8.70 11.36 3.15
C ASN A 71 7.37 12.14 3.17
N GLU A 72 6.24 11.47 3.42
CA GLU A 72 4.92 12.13 3.48
C GLU A 72 4.80 13.09 4.67
N LEU A 73 5.46 12.77 5.79
CA LEU A 73 5.36 13.51 7.06
C LEU A 73 6.60 14.34 7.41
N GLU A 74 7.49 14.57 6.44
CA GLU A 74 8.71 15.37 6.64
C GLU A 74 8.38 16.79 7.13
N GLU A 75 7.35 17.42 6.54
CA GLU A 75 6.89 18.77 6.90
C GLU A 75 6.35 18.84 8.34
N ASP A 76 5.76 17.74 8.83
CA ASP A 76 5.25 17.60 10.20
C ASP A 76 6.37 17.27 11.21
N ARG A 77 7.62 17.09 10.74
CA ARG A 77 8.81 16.71 11.54
C ARG A 77 8.62 15.38 12.27
N ILE A 78 7.90 14.45 11.66
CA ILE A 78 7.67 13.12 12.21
C ILE A 78 8.70 12.17 11.58
N ILE A 79 9.36 11.38 12.43
CA ILE A 79 10.34 10.38 11.99
C ILE A 79 9.96 9.03 12.60
N VAL A 80 9.56 8.11 11.73
CA VAL A 80 9.30 6.71 12.03
C VAL A 80 10.59 5.92 11.86
N LYS A 81 10.91 5.10 12.87
CA LYS A 81 12.03 4.16 12.89
C LYS A 81 11.56 2.70 12.93
N GLY A 82 10.40 2.45 13.52
CA GLY A 82 9.83 1.12 13.67
C GLY A 82 8.31 1.16 13.70
N LEU A 83 7.66 0.43 12.80
CA LEU A 83 6.21 0.45 12.65
C LEU A 83 5.47 0.05 13.93
N GLU A 84 5.96 -0.95 14.67
CA GLU A 84 5.36 -1.39 15.95
C GLU A 84 5.42 -0.30 17.03
N GLU A 85 6.54 0.40 17.15
CA GLU A 85 6.77 1.37 18.23
C GLU A 85 6.20 2.75 17.92
N ASP A 86 6.12 3.12 16.65
CA ASP A 86 5.72 4.47 16.24
C ASP A 86 4.24 4.56 15.80
N CYS A 87 3.59 3.45 15.42
CA CYS A 87 2.19 3.47 14.96
C CYS A 87 1.16 3.06 16.02
N TYR A 88 1.56 2.40 17.11
CA TYR A 88 0.63 1.74 18.05
C TYR A 88 -0.29 2.70 18.82
N ASP A 89 0.12 3.95 19.02
CA ASP A 89 -0.66 4.94 19.77
C ASP A 89 -1.64 5.74 18.87
N GLY A 90 -1.57 5.52 17.56
CA GLY A 90 -2.40 6.17 16.54
C GLY A 90 -1.92 7.55 16.08
N GLN A 91 -0.84 8.12 16.62
CA GLN A 91 -0.38 9.46 16.25
C GLN A 91 0.13 9.53 14.81
N VAL A 92 1.04 8.62 14.45
CA VAL A 92 1.60 8.56 13.08
C VAL A 92 0.50 8.26 12.07
N LEU A 93 -0.38 7.31 12.38
CA LEU A 93 -1.49 6.92 11.52
C LEU A 93 -2.49 8.06 11.29
N GLN A 94 -2.80 8.83 12.34
CA GLN A 94 -3.61 10.04 12.22
C GLN A 94 -2.97 11.02 11.23
N LYS A 95 -1.71 11.39 11.45
CA LYS A 95 -1.03 12.41 10.65
C LYS A 95 -0.89 12.00 9.19
N LEU A 96 -0.53 10.75 8.96
CA LEU A 96 -0.49 10.16 7.62
C LEU A 96 -1.86 10.25 6.94
N PHE A 97 -2.93 9.84 7.61
CA PHE A 97 -4.27 9.90 7.04
C PHE A 97 -4.72 11.34 6.75
N GLU A 98 -4.46 12.29 7.65
CA GLU A 98 -4.80 13.69 7.43
C GLU A 98 -4.06 14.29 6.23
N LYS A 99 -2.78 13.96 6.07
CA LYS A 99 -1.95 14.40 4.94
C LYS A 99 -2.47 13.83 3.62
N LEU A 100 -2.71 12.52 3.56
CA LEU A 100 -3.16 11.84 2.35
C LEU A 100 -4.59 12.22 1.93
N SER A 101 -5.50 12.31 2.90
CA SER A 101 -6.91 12.60 2.64
C SER A 101 -7.22 14.09 2.48
N GLY A 102 -6.34 14.97 2.96
CA GLY A 102 -6.62 16.41 3.10
C GLY A 102 -7.69 16.73 4.15
N ARG A 103 -8.14 15.75 4.95
CA ARG A 103 -9.18 15.91 5.98
C ARG A 103 -8.57 15.91 7.36
N LYS A 104 -8.96 16.88 8.20
CA LYS A 104 -8.58 16.89 9.62
C LYS A 104 -9.49 15.97 10.44
N LEU A 105 -8.89 15.17 11.32
CA LEU A 105 -9.62 14.30 12.24
C LEU A 105 -9.82 15.01 13.58
N ASN A 106 -10.98 14.83 14.20
CA ASN A 106 -11.28 15.39 15.51
C ASN A 106 -10.75 14.46 16.62
N VAL A 107 -9.44 14.49 16.83
CA VAL A 107 -8.77 13.72 17.89
C VAL A 107 -7.81 14.62 18.67
N ALA A 108 -7.55 14.28 19.93
CA ALA A 108 -6.59 15.02 20.76
C ALA A 108 -5.19 14.98 20.15
N GLU A 109 -4.45 16.08 20.17
CA GLU A 109 -3.12 16.16 19.55
C GLU A 109 -2.10 15.22 20.20
N VAL A 110 -2.18 15.02 21.51
CA VAL A 110 -1.30 14.12 22.28
C VAL A 110 -2.15 13.29 23.24
N THR A 111 -1.87 11.99 23.29
CA THR A 111 -2.56 11.04 24.18
C THR A 111 -1.52 10.19 24.91
N GLN A 112 -1.47 10.31 26.25
CA GLN A 112 -0.54 9.56 27.09
C GLN A 112 -1.20 8.34 27.76
N SER A 113 -2.50 8.41 28.01
CA SER A 113 -3.25 7.29 28.60
C SER A 113 -3.61 6.24 27.56
N GLU A 114 -3.60 4.96 27.94
CA GLU A 114 -4.05 3.85 27.11
C GLU A 114 -5.46 4.08 26.52
N ILE A 115 -6.41 4.53 27.36
CA ILE A 115 -7.78 4.81 26.93
C ILE A 115 -7.82 5.88 25.83
N GLY A 116 -7.05 6.96 26.01
CA GLY A 116 -6.92 8.02 25.00
C GLY A 116 -6.29 7.56 23.69
N GLN A 117 -5.28 6.69 23.76
CA GLN A 117 -4.65 6.09 22.57
C GLN A 117 -5.65 5.21 21.81
N LYS A 118 -6.39 4.34 22.51
CA LYS A 118 -7.43 3.50 21.91
C LYS A 118 -8.57 4.33 21.31
N GLN A 119 -8.99 5.41 21.96
CA GLN A 119 -9.99 6.34 21.40
C GLN A 119 -9.48 7.03 20.13
N LYS A 120 -8.23 7.49 20.12
CA LYS A 120 -7.60 8.07 18.92
C LYS A 120 -7.57 7.06 17.78
N LEU A 121 -7.09 5.84 18.04
CA LEU A 121 -7.09 4.77 17.06
C LEU A 121 -8.50 4.46 16.55
N GLN A 122 -9.51 4.44 17.42
CA GLN A 122 -10.89 4.22 17.02
C GLN A 122 -11.33 5.23 15.96
N THR A 123 -11.13 6.54 16.22
CA THR A 123 -11.50 7.59 15.27
C THR A 123 -10.69 7.51 13.96
N VAL A 124 -9.39 7.24 14.04
CA VAL A 124 -8.52 7.11 12.85
C VAL A 124 -8.96 5.90 12.00
N LEU A 125 -9.15 4.74 12.63
CA LEU A 125 -9.50 3.50 11.92
C LEU A 125 -10.93 3.53 11.39
N GLU A 126 -11.88 4.21 12.05
CA GLU A 126 -13.21 4.46 11.51
C GLU A 126 -13.12 5.25 10.20
N ALA A 127 -12.39 6.37 10.19
CA ALA A 127 -12.23 7.19 8.99
C ALA A 127 -11.53 6.43 7.85
N VAL A 128 -10.50 5.63 8.17
CA VAL A 128 -9.84 4.76 7.19
C VAL A 128 -10.79 3.69 6.66
N ASN A 129 -11.56 3.04 7.52
CA ASN A 129 -12.47 1.97 7.12
C ASN A 129 -13.62 2.50 6.25
N GLU A 130 -14.15 3.69 6.55
CA GLU A 130 -15.13 4.37 5.70
C GLU A 130 -14.57 4.68 4.31
N LEU A 131 -13.28 5.02 4.21
CA LEU A 131 -12.61 5.25 2.94
C LEU A 131 -12.39 3.94 2.16
N LEU A 132 -11.91 2.89 2.82
CA LEU A 132 -11.42 1.68 2.17
C LEU A 132 -12.51 0.64 1.87
N ARG A 133 -13.51 0.47 2.76
CA ARG A 133 -14.56 -0.56 2.58
C ARG A 133 -15.36 -0.42 1.29
N PRO A 134 -15.77 0.80 0.84
CA PRO A 134 -16.48 0.95 -0.44
C PRO A 134 -15.68 0.47 -1.65
N HIS A 135 -14.34 0.42 -1.54
CA HIS A 135 -13.42 -0.01 -2.57
C HIS A 135 -13.02 -1.50 -2.42
N GLY A 136 -13.75 -2.28 -1.61
CA GLY A 136 -13.58 -3.73 -1.52
C GLY A 136 -12.33 -4.20 -0.79
N TRP A 137 -11.69 -3.35 0.01
CA TRP A 137 -10.55 -3.74 0.84
C TRP A 137 -10.99 -4.66 1.99
N SER A 138 -10.23 -5.75 2.21
CA SER A 138 -10.35 -6.54 3.45
C SER A 138 -9.78 -5.76 4.62
N ILE A 139 -10.49 -5.73 5.73
CA ILE A 139 -10.06 -5.04 6.95
C ILE A 139 -9.39 -6.07 7.86
N GLU A 140 -8.06 -6.06 7.88
CA GLU A 140 -7.21 -6.99 8.65
C GLU A 140 -6.64 -6.35 9.92
N TRP A 141 -7.21 -5.22 10.36
CA TRP A 141 -6.77 -4.44 11.51
C TRP A 141 -7.94 -4.05 12.43
N SER A 142 -7.64 -3.83 13.70
CA SER A 142 -8.56 -3.33 14.73
C SER A 142 -7.81 -2.42 15.69
N VAL A 143 -8.54 -1.66 16.51
CA VAL A 143 -7.93 -0.84 17.57
C VAL A 143 -7.03 -1.68 18.46
N ASP A 144 -7.53 -2.84 18.92
CA ASP A 144 -6.77 -3.71 19.79
C ASP A 144 -5.55 -4.31 19.10
N SER A 145 -5.62 -4.67 17.81
CA SER A 145 -4.46 -5.25 17.12
C SER A 145 -3.36 -4.21 16.88
N ILE A 146 -3.72 -2.98 16.49
CA ILE A 146 -2.74 -1.90 16.31
C ILE A 146 -2.13 -1.49 17.65
N HIS A 147 -2.96 -1.31 18.68
CA HIS A 147 -2.49 -0.93 20.03
C HIS A 147 -1.62 -2.02 20.67
N ALA A 148 -1.92 -3.30 20.42
CA ALA A 148 -1.09 -4.44 20.81
C ALA A 148 0.16 -4.64 19.94
N LYS A 149 0.54 -3.63 19.14
CA LYS A 149 1.74 -3.64 18.27
C LYS A 149 1.77 -4.81 17.30
N ASN A 150 0.61 -5.23 16.80
CA ASN A 150 0.57 -6.30 15.81
C ASN A 150 1.12 -5.78 14.47
N LEU A 151 2.39 -6.09 14.19
CA LEU A 151 3.09 -5.66 12.99
C LEU A 151 2.35 -6.06 11.70
N VAL A 152 1.72 -7.24 11.67
CA VAL A 152 0.98 -7.71 10.49
C VAL A 152 -0.24 -6.82 10.23
N ALA A 153 -1.00 -6.47 11.27
CA ALA A 153 -2.14 -5.56 11.15
C ALA A 153 -1.70 -4.14 10.72
N ILE A 154 -0.61 -3.63 11.30
CA ILE A 154 -0.04 -2.31 10.94
C ILE A 154 0.38 -2.30 9.46
N VAL A 155 1.09 -3.34 9.00
CA VAL A 155 1.52 -3.44 7.60
C VAL A 155 0.32 -3.57 6.65
N TYR A 156 -0.71 -4.35 6.98
CA TYR A 156 -1.93 -4.43 6.16
C TYR A 156 -2.59 -3.06 5.97
N LEU A 157 -2.73 -2.30 7.06
CA LEU A 157 -3.30 -0.96 7.05
C LEU A 157 -2.49 -0.01 6.15
N LEU A 158 -1.17 0.00 6.32
CA LEU A 158 -0.27 0.88 5.57
C LEU A 158 -0.20 0.51 4.09
N VAL A 159 -0.16 -0.78 3.75
CA VAL A 159 -0.24 -1.24 2.34
C VAL A 159 -1.56 -0.81 1.71
N ALA A 160 -2.68 -0.94 2.44
CA ALA A 160 -3.98 -0.52 1.92
C ALA A 160 -4.05 0.99 1.68
N LEU A 161 -3.50 1.81 2.59
CA LEU A 161 -3.42 3.26 2.42
C LEU A 161 -2.48 3.68 1.28
N ALA A 162 -1.28 3.10 1.22
CA ALA A 162 -0.31 3.37 0.15
C ALA A 162 -0.91 3.06 -1.22
N MET A 163 -1.61 1.94 -1.34
CA MET A 163 -2.30 1.58 -2.58
C MET A 163 -3.49 2.49 -2.86
N HIS A 164 -4.31 2.81 -1.84
CA HIS A 164 -5.47 3.70 -1.99
C HIS A 164 -5.12 5.07 -2.55
N TYR A 165 -4.07 5.66 -2.01
CA TYR A 165 -3.62 6.99 -2.41
C TYR A 165 -2.61 6.97 -3.55
N LEU A 166 -2.35 5.79 -4.15
CA LEU A 166 -1.38 5.62 -5.23
C LEU A 166 -0.02 6.24 -4.85
N ALA A 167 0.44 5.93 -3.63
CA ALA A 167 1.69 6.42 -3.10
C ALA A 167 2.84 6.23 -4.11
N PRO A 168 3.75 7.21 -4.23
CA PRO A 168 4.88 7.19 -5.17
C PRO A 168 5.98 6.23 -4.70
N ILE A 169 5.62 5.00 -4.35
CA ILE A 169 6.49 3.95 -3.84
C ILE A 169 6.25 2.63 -4.56
N ARG A 170 7.29 1.81 -4.65
CA ARG A 170 7.20 0.47 -5.19
C ARG A 170 7.20 -0.55 -4.07
N LEU A 171 6.02 -1.08 -3.75
CA LEU A 171 5.90 -2.15 -2.76
C LEU A 171 6.49 -3.45 -3.32
N PRO A 172 7.28 -4.20 -2.54
CA PRO A 172 7.76 -5.52 -2.95
C PRO A 172 6.59 -6.47 -3.23
N GLU A 173 6.68 -7.25 -4.30
CA GLU A 173 5.61 -8.16 -4.73
C GLU A 173 5.72 -9.55 -4.07
N HIS A 174 4.55 -10.17 -3.88
CA HIS A 174 4.41 -11.52 -3.30
C HIS A 174 5.08 -11.67 -1.93
N VAL A 175 4.84 -10.72 -1.04
CA VAL A 175 5.28 -10.79 0.35
C VAL A 175 4.22 -11.51 1.16
N SER A 176 4.58 -12.66 1.72
CA SER A 176 3.73 -13.45 2.61
C SER A 176 4.47 -13.76 3.90
N VAL A 177 3.73 -13.83 4.99
CA VAL A 177 4.25 -14.12 6.33
C VAL A 177 3.44 -15.24 6.98
N GLN A 178 4.10 -16.04 7.81
CA GLN A 178 3.43 -17.00 8.68
C GLN A 178 3.02 -16.31 9.98
N VAL A 179 1.77 -16.51 10.35
CA VAL A 179 1.18 -16.02 11.59
C VAL A 179 0.80 -17.21 12.45
N VAL A 180 1.23 -17.20 13.70
CA VAL A 180 0.83 -18.17 14.72
C VAL A 180 -0.45 -17.66 15.36
N VAL A 181 -1.52 -18.44 15.21
CA VAL A 181 -2.83 -18.18 15.81
C VAL A 181 -2.95 -19.05 17.04
N VAL A 182 -3.08 -18.42 18.21
CA VAL A 182 -3.30 -19.10 19.48
C VAL A 182 -4.73 -18.83 19.92
N LYS A 183 -5.53 -19.88 20.10
CA LYS A 183 -6.91 -19.79 20.53
C LYS A 183 -7.15 -20.66 21.75
N LYS A 184 -7.76 -20.10 22.79
CA LYS A 184 -8.17 -20.88 23.96
C LYS A 184 -9.56 -21.47 23.75
N ARG A 185 -9.70 -22.79 23.79
CA ARG A 185 -10.99 -23.50 23.75
C ARG A 185 -11.03 -24.55 24.86
N GLU A 186 -12.07 -24.52 25.67
CA GLU A 186 -12.29 -25.47 26.77
C GLU A 186 -11.10 -25.53 27.72
N GLY A 187 -10.52 -24.36 28.03
CA GLY A 187 -9.31 -24.25 28.84
C GLY A 187 -7.99 -24.65 28.15
N ILE A 188 -8.01 -25.20 26.93
CA ILE A 188 -6.82 -25.65 26.19
C ILE A 188 -6.40 -24.62 25.14
N LEU A 189 -5.10 -24.33 25.06
CA LEU A 189 -4.53 -23.51 23.99
C LEU A 189 -4.35 -24.34 22.71
N GLN A 190 -5.08 -23.98 21.67
CA GLN A 190 -4.91 -24.51 20.32
C GLN A 190 -4.02 -23.56 19.53
N THR A 191 -2.94 -24.09 18.96
CA THR A 191 -2.02 -23.32 18.10
C THR A 191 -2.18 -23.77 16.66
N SER A 192 -2.30 -22.82 15.73
CA SER A 192 -2.27 -23.08 14.30
C SER A 192 -1.40 -22.06 13.58
N HIS A 193 -0.86 -22.45 12.42
CA HIS A 193 -0.10 -21.55 11.55
C HIS A 193 -0.96 -21.17 10.36
N VAL A 194 -1.04 -19.87 10.07
CA VAL A 194 -1.79 -19.31 8.94
C VAL A 194 -0.85 -18.45 8.10
N THR A 195 -0.79 -18.71 6.81
CA THR A 195 -0.07 -17.85 5.86
C THR A 195 -0.92 -16.64 5.51
N LYS A 196 -0.39 -15.44 5.73
CA LYS A 196 -1.00 -14.17 5.35
C LYS A 196 -0.21 -13.53 4.21
N GLU A 197 -0.89 -13.30 3.08
CA GLU A 197 -0.33 -12.55 1.94
C GLU A 197 -0.52 -11.05 2.18
N LEU A 198 0.59 -10.32 2.29
CA LEU A 198 0.62 -8.88 2.54
C LEU A 198 0.59 -8.08 1.24
N THR A 199 1.31 -8.58 0.22
CA THR A 199 1.35 -7.97 -1.11
C THR A 199 1.24 -9.05 -2.19
N SER A 200 0.61 -8.69 -3.31
CA SER A 200 0.49 -9.52 -4.51
C SER A 200 1.26 -8.88 -5.67
N THR A 201 0.80 -9.01 -6.91
CA THR A 201 1.31 -8.17 -8.01
C THR A 201 0.75 -6.76 -7.92
N THR A 202 1.52 -5.76 -8.37
CA THR A 202 1.10 -4.35 -8.38
C THR A 202 -0.23 -4.20 -9.14
N GLU A 203 -0.42 -4.93 -10.24
CA GLU A 203 -1.67 -4.93 -11.00
C GLU A 203 -2.86 -5.48 -10.23
N MET A 204 -2.70 -6.57 -9.45
CA MET A 204 -3.78 -7.14 -8.65
C MET A 204 -4.12 -6.27 -7.44
N MET A 205 -3.14 -5.60 -6.86
CA MET A 205 -3.34 -4.66 -5.75
C MET A 205 -4.00 -3.36 -6.22
N MET A 206 -3.65 -2.87 -7.42
CA MET A 206 -4.26 -1.69 -8.07
C MET A 206 -5.62 -2.01 -8.71
N GLY A 207 -5.91 -3.26 -9.07
CA GLY A 207 -7.19 -3.69 -9.63
C GLY A 207 -8.37 -3.67 -8.65
N ARG A 208 -8.15 -3.22 -7.41
CA ARG A 208 -9.18 -2.96 -6.38
C ARG A 208 -9.78 -1.54 -6.46
N PHE A 209 -9.19 -0.64 -7.25
CA PHE A 209 -9.87 0.60 -7.66
C PHE A 209 -10.81 0.26 -8.81
N GLU A 210 -11.96 0.96 -8.91
CA GLU A 210 -13.00 0.74 -9.94
C GLU A 210 -12.41 0.20 -11.23
N ARG A 211 -12.66 -1.10 -11.50
CA ARG A 211 -12.23 -1.71 -12.76
C ARG A 211 -12.79 -0.87 -13.89
N ASP A 212 -11.90 -0.23 -14.63
CA ASP A 212 -12.32 0.58 -15.77
C ASP A 212 -12.53 -0.33 -16.99
N ALA A 213 -13.14 0.22 -18.03
CA ALA A 213 -13.35 -0.51 -19.28
C ALA A 213 -12.02 -1.05 -19.87
N PHE A 214 -10.88 -0.46 -19.48
CA PHE A 214 -9.55 -0.86 -19.89
C PHE A 214 -9.12 -2.17 -19.22
N ASP A 215 -9.39 -2.34 -17.91
CA ASP A 215 -9.16 -3.61 -17.20
C ASP A 215 -9.93 -4.76 -17.86
N THR A 216 -11.20 -4.54 -18.18
CA THR A 216 -12.05 -5.58 -18.80
C THR A 216 -11.57 -5.93 -20.21
N LEU A 217 -11.13 -4.93 -20.98
CA LEU A 217 -10.62 -5.11 -22.34
C LEU A 217 -9.30 -5.88 -22.37
N LEU A 218 -8.39 -5.60 -21.42
CA LEU A 218 -7.12 -6.33 -21.26
C LEU A 218 -7.35 -7.79 -20.87
N ASP A 219 -8.25 -8.05 -19.91
CA ASP A 219 -8.45 -9.39 -19.36
C ASP A 219 -9.23 -10.32 -20.31
N HIS A 220 -10.19 -9.79 -21.06
CA HIS A 220 -11.18 -10.60 -21.79
C HIS A 220 -11.18 -10.38 -23.31
N ALA A 221 -10.42 -9.43 -23.84
CA ALA A 221 -10.43 -9.08 -25.27
C ALA A 221 -9.05 -8.66 -25.83
N PRO A 222 -8.04 -9.56 -25.79
CA PRO A 222 -6.69 -9.27 -26.32
C PRO A 222 -6.70 -8.87 -27.80
N ASP A 223 -7.63 -9.41 -28.59
CA ASP A 223 -7.77 -9.03 -30.01
C ASP A 223 -8.21 -7.56 -30.18
N LYS A 224 -9.03 -7.05 -29.26
CA LYS A 224 -9.45 -5.64 -29.26
C LYS A 224 -8.34 -4.72 -28.78
N LEU A 225 -7.44 -5.20 -27.91
CA LEU A 225 -6.29 -4.43 -27.44
C LEU A 225 -5.39 -4.00 -28.61
N ASN A 226 -5.12 -4.90 -29.56
CA ASN A 226 -4.32 -4.59 -30.74
C ASN A 226 -4.96 -3.52 -31.63
N VAL A 227 -6.30 -3.51 -31.72
CA VAL A 227 -7.04 -2.46 -32.42
C VAL A 227 -6.90 -1.11 -31.70
N VAL A 228 -7.02 -1.10 -30.36
CA VAL A 228 -6.83 0.11 -29.54
C VAL A 228 -5.41 0.64 -29.71
N LYS A 229 -4.38 -0.22 -29.61
CA LYS A 229 -2.97 0.17 -29.82
C LYS A 229 -2.77 0.84 -31.18
N LYS A 230 -3.27 0.22 -32.26
CA LYS A 230 -3.20 0.81 -33.61
C LYS A 230 -3.89 2.17 -33.69
N SER A 231 -5.07 2.31 -33.09
CA SER A 231 -5.80 3.57 -33.06
C SER A 231 -5.01 4.67 -32.32
N LEU A 232 -4.39 4.32 -31.19
CA LEU A 232 -3.58 5.25 -30.41
C LEU A 232 -2.29 5.63 -31.15
N ILE A 233 -1.61 4.68 -31.80
CA ILE A 233 -0.45 4.95 -32.65
C ILE A 233 -0.81 5.94 -33.77
N THR A 234 -1.92 5.70 -34.48
CA THR A 234 -2.40 6.62 -35.53
C THR A 234 -2.67 8.01 -34.97
N PHE A 235 -3.30 8.11 -33.80
CA PHE A 235 -3.56 9.38 -33.13
C PHE A 235 -2.27 10.11 -32.76
N VAL A 236 -1.35 9.48 -32.04
CA VAL A 236 -0.12 10.16 -31.60
C VAL A 236 0.74 10.57 -32.80
N ASN A 237 0.84 9.72 -33.84
CA ASN A 237 1.60 10.05 -35.05
C ASN A 237 0.96 11.16 -35.87
N LYS A 238 -0.38 11.35 -35.84
CA LYS A 238 -1.03 12.52 -36.45
C LYS A 238 -0.45 13.83 -35.93
N HIS A 239 -0.06 13.86 -34.66
CA HIS A 239 0.52 15.04 -34.02
C HIS A 239 2.05 15.02 -34.07
N LEU A 240 2.71 13.96 -33.58
CA LEU A 240 4.17 13.87 -33.45
C LEU A 240 4.91 13.90 -34.79
N ASN A 241 4.30 13.46 -35.89
CA ASN A 241 4.90 13.60 -37.23
C ASN A 241 5.10 15.07 -37.64
N LYS A 242 4.36 16.03 -37.04
CA LYS A 242 4.60 17.48 -37.25
C LYS A 242 6.00 17.90 -36.76
N LEU A 243 6.63 17.10 -35.90
CA LEU A 243 7.99 17.28 -35.38
C LEU A 243 8.99 16.24 -35.95
N ASN A 244 8.61 15.49 -36.99
CA ASN A 244 9.38 14.35 -37.53
C ASN A 244 9.66 13.24 -36.50
N LEU A 245 8.77 13.05 -35.54
CA LEU A 245 8.83 11.97 -34.56
C LEU A 245 7.77 10.92 -34.90
N GLU A 246 8.19 9.66 -34.99
CA GLU A 246 7.31 8.53 -35.28
C GLU A 246 7.28 7.55 -34.10
N VAL A 247 6.07 7.14 -33.75
CA VAL A 247 5.79 6.11 -32.76
C VAL A 247 5.39 4.82 -33.47
N THR A 248 6.14 3.76 -33.22
CA THR A 248 5.88 2.40 -33.68
C THR A 248 5.46 1.48 -32.53
N GLU A 249 5.94 1.75 -31.31
CA GLU A 249 5.76 0.91 -30.12
C GLU A 249 5.33 1.76 -28.91
N LEU A 250 4.14 1.48 -28.39
CA LEU A 250 3.60 2.19 -27.21
C LEU A 250 4.21 1.66 -25.90
N GLU A 251 4.80 0.48 -25.93
CA GLU A 251 5.40 -0.23 -24.80
C GLU A 251 6.62 0.51 -24.24
N SER A 252 7.36 1.23 -25.09
CA SER A 252 8.69 1.75 -24.75
C SER A 252 8.87 3.24 -25.05
N GLN A 253 8.33 3.75 -26.16
CA GLN A 253 8.69 5.09 -26.66
C GLN A 253 8.13 6.26 -25.84
N PHE A 254 7.24 6.01 -24.88
CA PHE A 254 6.74 7.04 -23.96
C PHE A 254 7.38 7.00 -22.58
N ALA A 255 8.25 6.02 -22.31
CA ALA A 255 8.81 5.76 -20.98
C ALA A 255 9.81 6.82 -20.51
N ASP A 256 10.33 7.64 -21.41
CA ASP A 256 11.22 8.76 -21.08
C ASP A 256 10.47 10.10 -20.88
N GLY A 257 9.15 10.09 -21.09
CA GLY A 257 8.26 11.24 -20.96
C GLY A 257 8.41 12.31 -22.04
N VAL A 258 9.44 12.28 -22.90
CA VAL A 258 9.71 13.32 -23.90
C VAL A 258 8.55 13.40 -24.90
N TYR A 259 8.12 12.25 -25.41
CA TYR A 259 7.02 12.18 -26.38
C TYR A 259 5.69 12.62 -25.77
N LEU A 260 5.45 12.37 -24.47
CA LEU A 260 4.23 12.84 -23.78
C LEU A 260 4.22 14.37 -23.66
N VAL A 261 5.34 14.97 -23.25
CA VAL A 261 5.47 16.43 -23.12
C VAL A 261 5.26 17.12 -24.47
N LEU A 262 5.94 16.62 -25.52
CA LEU A 262 5.81 17.18 -26.86
C LEU A 262 4.41 17.00 -27.44
N LEU A 263 3.79 15.83 -27.22
CA LEU A 263 2.42 15.57 -27.63
C LEU A 263 1.46 16.56 -26.96
N MET A 264 1.59 16.82 -25.65
CA MET A 264 0.76 17.81 -24.95
C MET A 264 0.88 19.21 -25.55
N GLY A 265 2.11 19.69 -25.80
CA GLY A 265 2.31 20.99 -26.44
C GLY A 265 1.65 21.08 -27.83
N LEU A 266 1.70 20.00 -28.62
CA LEU A 266 1.03 19.95 -29.93
C LEU A 266 -0.50 19.91 -29.83
N LEU A 267 -1.05 19.23 -28.82
CA LEU A 267 -2.50 19.11 -28.62
C LEU A 267 -3.12 20.43 -28.16
N GLU A 268 -2.42 21.17 -27.30
CA GLU A 268 -2.83 22.48 -26.78
C GLU A 268 -2.32 23.66 -27.64
N ASN A 269 -1.59 23.37 -28.71
CA ASN A 269 -1.05 24.35 -29.65
C ASN A 269 -0.15 25.42 -28.99
N TYR A 270 0.70 24.99 -28.06
CA TYR A 270 1.75 25.83 -27.46
C TYR A 270 3.11 25.16 -27.47
N PHE A 271 4.15 25.99 -27.36
CA PHE A 271 5.52 25.50 -27.21
C PHE A 271 5.84 25.24 -25.74
N VAL A 272 6.32 24.03 -25.43
CA VAL A 272 6.82 23.70 -24.11
C VAL A 272 8.31 24.11 -24.03
N PRO A 273 8.70 25.02 -23.12
CA PRO A 273 10.10 25.42 -23.00
C PRO A 273 11.02 24.25 -22.64
N LEU A 274 12.13 24.11 -23.40
CA LEU A 274 13.08 23.02 -23.24
C LEU A 274 13.82 23.01 -21.89
N TYR A 275 13.75 24.08 -21.11
CA TYR A 275 14.32 24.13 -19.76
C TYR A 275 13.40 23.53 -18.69
N ASN A 276 12.14 23.22 -19.01
CA ASN A 276 11.18 22.63 -18.06
C ASN A 276 11.23 21.10 -18.02
N PHE A 277 11.85 20.46 -19.01
CA PHE A 277 11.93 19.01 -19.12
C PHE A 277 13.25 18.59 -19.77
N PHE A 278 13.65 17.34 -19.57
CA PHE A 278 14.88 16.78 -20.11
C PHE A 278 14.61 16.21 -21.50
N LEU A 279 15.18 16.81 -22.55
CA LEU A 279 15.03 16.29 -23.92
C LEU A 279 15.76 14.96 -24.14
N THR A 280 16.80 14.71 -23.34
CA THR A 280 17.62 13.48 -23.38
C THR A 280 17.81 12.97 -21.94
N PRO A 281 16.77 12.41 -21.31
CA PRO A 281 16.83 12.00 -19.92
C PRO A 281 17.75 10.77 -19.76
N GLU A 282 18.79 10.91 -18.94
CA GLU A 282 19.84 9.90 -18.75
C GLU A 282 19.55 8.93 -17.61
N ASN A 283 18.79 9.37 -16.61
CA ASN A 283 18.52 8.60 -15.40
C ASN A 283 17.01 8.47 -15.13
N PHE A 284 16.66 7.58 -14.20
CA PHE A 284 15.28 7.27 -13.86
C PHE A 284 14.52 8.50 -13.36
N GLU A 285 15.14 9.32 -12.51
CA GLU A 285 14.54 10.54 -11.94
C GLU A 285 14.18 11.56 -13.02
N GLN A 286 15.06 11.78 -14.01
CA GLN A 286 14.77 12.68 -15.14
C GLN A 286 13.60 12.20 -15.99
N LYS A 287 13.45 10.89 -16.19
CA LYS A 287 12.31 10.30 -16.90
C LYS A 287 11.01 10.48 -16.11
N VAL A 288 11.05 10.23 -14.80
CA VAL A 288 9.91 10.43 -13.89
C VAL A 288 9.49 11.90 -13.89
N HIS A 289 10.46 12.83 -13.81
CA HIS A 289 10.22 14.26 -13.92
C HIS A 289 9.47 14.62 -15.21
N ASN A 290 9.94 14.14 -16.37
CA ASN A 290 9.28 14.42 -17.64
C ASN A 290 7.83 13.91 -17.69
N VAL A 291 7.58 12.69 -17.21
CA VAL A 291 6.22 12.12 -17.20
C VAL A 291 5.33 12.88 -16.21
N ALA A 292 5.83 13.20 -15.02
CA ALA A 292 5.10 13.99 -14.03
C ALA A 292 4.75 15.38 -14.59
N PHE A 293 5.70 16.04 -15.24
CA PHE A 293 5.49 17.32 -15.90
C PHE A 293 4.44 17.22 -17.02
N ALA A 294 4.46 16.16 -17.84
CA ALA A 294 3.39 15.93 -18.82
C ALA A 294 2.00 15.80 -18.18
N PHE A 295 1.89 15.20 -16.98
CA PHE A 295 0.63 15.10 -16.25
C PHE A 295 0.17 16.43 -15.65
N GLU A 296 1.10 17.31 -15.29
CA GLU A 296 0.79 18.70 -14.91
C GLU A 296 0.22 19.45 -16.12
N LEU A 297 0.88 19.37 -17.28
CA LEU A 297 0.40 19.98 -18.53
C LEU A 297 -1.01 19.50 -18.92
N MET A 298 -1.31 18.21 -18.69
CA MET A 298 -2.67 17.68 -18.91
C MET A 298 -3.70 18.34 -18.00
N GLN A 299 -3.38 18.52 -16.72
CA GLN A 299 -4.27 19.17 -15.76
C GLN A 299 -4.46 20.66 -16.07
N ASP A 300 -3.39 21.34 -16.46
CA ASP A 300 -3.44 22.74 -16.91
C ASP A 300 -4.28 22.90 -18.18
N GLY A 301 -4.27 21.90 -19.08
CA GLY A 301 -5.17 21.80 -20.23
C GLY A 301 -6.63 21.41 -19.88
N GLY A 302 -6.97 21.29 -18.60
CA GLY A 302 -8.33 20.98 -18.13
C GLY A 302 -8.69 19.50 -18.12
N LEU A 303 -7.73 18.59 -18.32
CA LEU A 303 -7.98 17.15 -18.21
C LEU A 303 -8.01 16.72 -16.75
N LYS A 304 -8.75 15.65 -16.47
CA LYS A 304 -8.63 14.96 -15.19
C LYS A 304 -7.21 14.43 -15.01
N LYS A 305 -6.66 14.60 -13.81
CA LYS A 305 -5.37 14.02 -13.41
C LYS A 305 -5.31 12.55 -13.83
N PRO A 306 -4.28 12.13 -14.59
CA PRO A 306 -4.12 10.73 -14.96
C PRO A 306 -4.11 9.82 -13.72
N LYS A 307 -4.79 8.67 -13.81
CA LYS A 307 -4.77 7.65 -12.75
C LYS A 307 -3.42 6.91 -12.66
N ALA A 308 -2.63 6.92 -13.72
CA ALA A 308 -1.32 6.29 -13.74
C ALA A 308 -0.32 7.08 -12.89
N ARG A 309 0.63 6.40 -12.25
CA ARG A 309 1.79 7.07 -11.64
C ARG A 309 2.88 7.30 -12.69
N PRO A 310 3.66 8.39 -12.62
CA PRO A 310 4.76 8.63 -13.54
C PRO A 310 5.75 7.47 -13.60
N GLU A 311 6.09 6.89 -12.45
CA GLU A 311 7.01 5.76 -12.33
C GLU A 311 6.50 4.53 -13.05
N ASP A 312 5.19 4.30 -13.11
CA ASP A 312 4.63 3.14 -13.82
C ASP A 312 4.86 3.27 -15.33
N VAL A 313 4.73 4.49 -15.89
CA VAL A 313 5.02 4.76 -17.31
C VAL A 313 6.51 4.57 -17.60
N VAL A 314 7.37 5.09 -16.72
CA VAL A 314 8.84 4.96 -16.86
C VAL A 314 9.29 3.49 -16.75
N ASN A 315 8.60 2.69 -15.95
CA ASN A 315 8.85 1.25 -15.80
C ASN A 315 8.17 0.38 -16.87
N LEU A 316 7.73 0.98 -17.99
CA LEU A 316 7.17 0.24 -19.14
C LEU A 316 5.85 -0.49 -18.80
N ASN A 317 5.08 0.02 -17.82
CA ASN A 317 3.74 -0.50 -17.57
C ASN A 317 2.81 -0.09 -18.73
N LEU A 318 2.62 -1.00 -19.67
CA LEU A 318 1.81 -0.77 -20.86
C LEU A 318 0.39 -0.30 -20.53
N LYS A 319 -0.22 -0.82 -19.47
CA LYS A 319 -1.58 -0.45 -19.05
C LYS A 319 -1.66 1.01 -18.61
N SER A 320 -0.69 1.47 -17.84
CA SER A 320 -0.55 2.87 -17.44
C SER A 320 -0.34 3.77 -18.66
N THR A 321 0.58 3.42 -19.57
CA THR A 321 0.82 4.18 -20.80
C THR A 321 -0.43 4.29 -21.66
N LEU A 322 -1.12 3.16 -21.88
CA LEU A 322 -2.35 3.14 -22.69
C LEU A 322 -3.47 3.96 -22.06
N ARG A 323 -3.64 3.95 -20.74
CA ARG A 323 -4.64 4.78 -20.04
C ARG A 323 -4.38 6.27 -20.26
N VAL A 324 -3.11 6.70 -20.14
CA VAL A 324 -2.70 8.09 -20.38
C VAL A 324 -3.03 8.49 -21.83
N LEU A 325 -2.57 7.70 -22.80
CA LEU A 325 -2.79 7.99 -24.22
C LEU A 325 -4.26 7.93 -24.64
N TYR A 326 -5.03 7.00 -24.05
CA TYR A 326 -6.46 6.90 -24.30
C TYR A 326 -7.22 8.11 -23.76
N ASN A 327 -6.84 8.62 -22.57
CA ASN A 327 -7.41 9.86 -22.04
C ASN A 327 -7.18 11.02 -23.02
N LEU A 328 -5.95 11.18 -23.53
CA LEU A 328 -5.66 12.17 -24.57
C LEU A 328 -6.49 11.94 -25.84
N PHE A 329 -6.52 10.72 -26.35
CA PHE A 329 -7.31 10.38 -27.54
C PHE A 329 -8.79 10.75 -27.36
N THR A 330 -9.41 10.43 -26.22
CA THR A 330 -10.83 10.71 -26.03
C THR A 330 -11.16 12.20 -26.01
N ASN A 331 -10.24 13.03 -25.49
CA ASN A 331 -10.44 14.48 -25.38
C ASN A 331 -10.02 15.22 -26.66
N TYR A 332 -9.03 14.72 -27.40
CA TYR A 332 -8.42 15.42 -28.54
C TYR A 332 -8.55 14.72 -29.90
N LYS A 333 -9.29 13.60 -30.02
CA LYS A 333 -9.46 12.89 -31.31
C LYS A 333 -9.96 13.77 -32.46
N ASN A 334 -10.66 14.86 -32.14
CA ASN A 334 -11.22 15.80 -33.12
C ASN A 334 -10.36 17.06 -33.29
N SER A 335 -9.26 17.20 -32.56
CA SER A 335 -8.35 18.35 -32.67
C SER A 335 -7.48 18.20 -33.93
N GLU A 336 -7.29 19.30 -34.66
CA GLU A 336 -6.57 19.34 -35.96
C GLU A 336 -5.04 19.41 -35.83
#